data_AF-A0A382EVL7-F1
#
_entry.id   AF-A0A382EVL7-F1
#
_cell.length_a   1.000
_cell.length_b   1.000
_cell.length_c   1.000
_cell.angle_alpha   90.00
_cell.angle_beta   90.00
_cell.angle_gamma   90.00
#
_symmetry.space_group_name_H-M   'P 1'
#
loop_
_entity.id
_entity.type
_entity.pdbx_description
1 polymer ?
#
loop_
_entity_poly.entity_id
_entity_poly.type
_entity_poly.pdbx_seq_one_letter_code
_entity_poly.pdbx_strand_id
1 'polypeptide(L)'
;MDGIAWLEITLLILAVGVLVFLNGFFVAAEFALVKLRDTQLEPLIVEGHRRATLARRILSNLDAYLSACQLGITLASLALGWVGHPVFEKLLEPLFNWELNQGVM
;
A
#
# COMPACT_ATOMS: atom_id res chain seq x y z
N MET A 1 7.52 -30.75 13.81
CA MET A 1 8.24 -30.01 12.74
C MET A 1 7.44 -28.73 12.43
N ASP A 2 7.11 -27.95 13.47
CA ASP A 2 5.87 -27.15 13.45
C ASP A 2 6.14 -25.64 13.66
N GLY A 3 7.25 -25.26 14.30
CA GLY A 3 7.57 -23.86 14.57
C GLY A 3 7.94 -23.03 13.34
N ILE A 4 8.52 -23.66 12.31
CA ILE A 4 8.96 -22.96 11.09
C ILE A 4 7.75 -22.57 10.22
N ALA A 5 6.73 -23.43 10.14
CA ALA A 5 5.52 -23.18 9.36
C ALA A 5 4.68 -22.01 9.92
N TRP A 6 4.54 -21.90 11.25
CA TRP A 6 3.82 -20.78 11.88
C TRP A 6 4.53 -19.44 11.70
N LEU A 7 5.88 -19.44 11.73
CA LEU A 7 6.68 -18.25 11.46
C LEU A 7 6.53 -17.78 10.00
N GLU A 8 6.56 -18.70 9.05
CA GLU A 8 6.35 -18.40 7.63
C GLU A 8 4.97 -17.77 7.37
N ILE A 9 3.91 -18.35 7.93
CA ILE A 9 2.54 -17.82 7.77
C ILE A 9 2.44 -16.42 8.39
N THR A 10 3.02 -16.23 9.58
CA THR A 10 3.03 -14.92 10.26
C THR A 10 3.78 -13.86 9.45
N LEU A 11 4.94 -14.21 8.88
CA LEU A 11 5.72 -13.33 8.02
C LEU A 11 4.96 -12.96 6.74
N LEU A 12 4.27 -13.92 6.12
CA LEU A 12 3.45 -13.67 4.94
C LEU A 12 2.28 -12.73 5.24
N ILE A 13 1.57 -12.93 6.35
CA ILE A 13 0.48 -12.04 6.79
C ILE A 13 1.01 -10.64 7.10
N LEU A 14 2.15 -10.54 7.78
CA LEU A 14 2.81 -9.26 8.06
C LEU A 14 3.18 -8.55 6.76
N ALA A 15 3.75 -9.27 5.79
CA ALA A 15 4.11 -8.72 4.48
C ALA A 15 2.86 -8.19 3.75
N VAL A 16 1.78 -8.98 3.69
CA VAL A 16 0.48 -8.53 3.14
C VAL A 16 -0.01 -7.26 3.86
N GLY A 17 0.01 -7.24 5.19
CA GLY A 17 -0.40 -6.08 5.99
C GLY A 17 0.42 -4.82 5.68
N VAL A 18 1.74 -4.96 5.56
CA VAL A 18 2.64 -3.86 5.17
C VAL A 18 2.33 -3.37 3.75
N LEU A 19 2.10 -4.27 2.79
CA LEU A 19 1.76 -3.90 1.42
C LEU A 19 0.40 -3.20 1.31
N VAL A 20 -0.60 -3.62 2.08
CA VAL A 20 -1.90 -2.93 2.18
C VAL A 20 -1.73 -1.54 2.79
N PHE A 21 -0.97 -1.44 3.89
CA PHE A 21 -0.65 -0.15 4.50
C PHE A 21 0.06 0.78 3.51
N LEU A 22 1.01 0.25 2.74
CA LEU A 22 1.75 1.00 1.74
C LEU A 22 0.83 1.53 0.62
N ASN A 23 -0.11 0.73 0.14
CA ASN A 23 -1.14 1.19 -0.80
C ASN A 23 -1.96 2.34 -0.19
N GLY A 24 -2.43 2.20 1.05
CA GLY A 24 -3.15 3.26 1.76
C GLY A 24 -2.33 4.54 1.94
N PHE A 25 -1.04 4.40 2.25
CA PHE A 25 -0.11 5.52 2.36
C PHE A 25 0.04 6.27 1.04
N PHE A 26 0.21 5.57 -0.08
CA PHE A 26 0.31 6.22 -1.39
C PHE A 26 -0.98 6.95 -1.79
N VAL A 27 -2.14 6.35 -1.53
CA VAL A 27 -3.45 7.00 -1.76
C VAL A 27 -3.59 8.26 -0.90
N ALA A 28 -3.22 8.19 0.38
CA ALA A 28 -3.25 9.35 1.27
C ALA A 28 -2.29 10.46 0.81
N ALA A 29 -1.08 10.10 0.34
CA ALA A 29 -0.10 11.03 -0.18
C ALA A 29 -0.60 11.71 -1.47
N GLU A 30 -1.17 10.95 -2.41
CA GLU A 30 -1.79 11.47 -3.63
C GLU A 30 -2.89 12.47 -3.30
N PHE A 31 -3.81 12.10 -2.40
CA PHE A 31 -4.93 12.95 -2.00
C PHE A 31 -4.49 14.19 -1.23
N ALA A 32 -3.45 14.08 -0.39
CA ALA A 32 -2.86 15.23 0.30
C ALA A 32 -2.23 16.21 -0.70
N LEU A 33 -1.50 15.70 -1.70
CA LEU A 33 -0.90 16.51 -2.77
C LEU A 33 -1.97 17.27 -3.56
N VAL A 34 -3.04 16.58 -3.96
CA VAL A 34 -4.16 17.17 -4.74
C VAL A 34 -4.93 18.22 -3.93
N LYS A 35 -5.05 18.05 -2.60
CA LYS A 35 -5.72 19.02 -1.72
C LYS A 35 -4.89 20.27 -1.41
N LEU A 36 -3.57 20.19 -1.59
CA LEU A 36 -2.65 21.26 -1.26
C LEU A 36 -2.68 22.34 -2.35
N ARG A 37 -2.81 23.62 -1.95
CA ARG A 37 -2.89 24.76 -2.87
C ARG A 37 -1.75 25.73 -2.63
N ASP A 38 -1.18 26.31 -3.68
CA ASP A 38 -0.06 27.25 -3.58
C ASP A 38 -0.42 28.47 -2.72
N THR A 39 -1.68 28.94 -2.79
CA THR A 39 -2.18 30.06 -2.00
C THR A 39 -2.16 29.83 -0.48
N GLN A 40 -2.20 28.58 -0.03
CA GLN A 40 -2.10 28.22 1.39
C GLN A 40 -0.63 28.15 1.85
N LEU A 41 0.30 27.91 0.91
CA LEU A 41 1.74 27.82 1.17
C LEU A 41 2.42 29.18 1.16
N GLU A 42 1.95 30.12 0.33
CA GLU A 42 2.50 31.49 0.22
C GLU A 42 2.74 32.16 1.59
N PRO A 43 1.75 32.24 2.52
CA PRO A 43 1.98 32.86 3.84
C PRO A 43 3.01 32.11 4.70
N LEU A 44 3.00 30.78 4.66
CA LEU A 44 3.95 29.94 5.43
C LEU A 44 5.39 30.08 4.93
N ILE A 45 5.58 30.35 3.64
CA ILE A 45 6.90 30.62 3.04
C ILE A 45 7.40 31.99 3.47
N VAL A 46 6.52 32.99 3.49
CA VAL A 46 6.85 34.34 3.98
C VAL A 46 7.23 34.32 5.47
N GLU A 47 6.61 33.46 6.27
CA GLU A 47 6.98 33.19 7.66
C GLU A 47 8.31 32.44 7.83
N GLY A 48 8.94 32.01 6.73
CA GLY A 48 10.27 31.37 6.74
C GLY A 48 10.25 29.87 7.01
N HIS A 49 9.09 29.20 6.94
CA HIS A 49 9.02 27.76 7.14
C HIS A 49 9.64 26.99 5.97
N ARG A 50 10.83 26.40 6.18
CA ARG A 50 11.54 25.59 5.17
C ARG A 50 10.69 24.45 4.58
N ARG A 51 9.76 23.91 5.37
CA ARG A 51 8.80 22.87 4.93
C ARG A 51 7.82 23.41 3.87
N ALA A 52 7.41 24.67 3.97
CA ALA A 52 6.49 25.28 3.02
C ALA A 52 7.18 25.54 1.67
N THR A 53 8.46 25.95 1.68
CA THR A 53 9.26 26.09 0.45
C THR A 53 9.43 24.76 -0.27
N LEU A 54 9.68 23.67 0.47
CA LEU A 54 9.75 22.32 -0.09
C LEU A 54 8.40 21.88 -0.67
N ALA A 55 7.30 22.08 0.07
CA ALA A 55 5.96 21.74 -0.39
C ALA A 55 5.59 22.50 -1.67
N ARG A 56 5.97 23.78 -1.81
CA ARG A 56 5.74 24.56 -3.03
C ARG A 56 6.48 24.00 -4.25
N ARG A 57 7.72 23.54 -4.07
CA ARG A 57 8.49 22.87 -5.14
C ARG A 57 7.89 21.51 -5.52
N ILE A 58 7.27 20.82 -4.56
CA ILE A 58 6.53 19.57 -4.84
C ILE A 58 5.25 19.89 -5.62
N LEU A 59 4.48 20.92 -5.22
CA LEU A 59 3.31 21.40 -5.97
C LEU A 59 3.64 21.82 -7.40
N SER A 60 4.77 22.51 -7.61
CA SER A 60 5.16 22.93 -8.96
C SER A 60 5.49 21.75 -9.88
N ASN A 61 5.71 20.57 -9.32
CA ASN A 61 5.96 19.31 -10.04
C ASN A 61 4.91 18.25 -9.68
N LEU A 62 3.68 18.68 -9.33
CA LEU A 62 2.64 17.79 -8.83
C LEU A 62 2.43 16.58 -9.74
N ASP A 63 2.35 16.81 -11.05
CA ASP A 63 2.13 15.76 -12.04
C ASP A 63 3.19 14.64 -11.99
N ALA A 64 4.45 15.01 -11.80
CA ALA A 64 5.55 14.04 -11.68
C ALA A 64 5.45 13.23 -10.38
N TYR A 65 5.11 13.87 -9.26
CA TYR A 65 4.93 13.19 -7.97
C TYR A 65 3.68 12.29 -7.95
N LEU A 66 2.58 12.75 -8.55
CA LEU A 66 1.35 11.97 -8.70
C LEU A 66 1.61 10.73 -9.58
N SER A 67 2.28 10.91 -10.72
CA SER A 67 2.67 9.79 -11.60
C SER A 67 3.55 8.78 -10.87
N ALA A 68 4.52 9.23 -10.08
CA ALA A 68 5.34 8.34 -9.27
C ALA A 68 4.53 7.59 -8.20
N CYS A 69 3.56 8.25 -7.55
CA CYS A 69 2.66 7.60 -6.58
C CYS A 69 1.80 6.54 -7.26
N GLN A 70 1.24 6.80 -8.44
CA GLN A 70 0.43 5.83 -9.19
C GLN A 70 1.23 4.61 -9.63
N LEU A 71 2.47 4.81 -10.08
CA LEU A 71 3.40 3.71 -10.33
C LEU A 71 3.69 2.93 -9.04
N GLY A 72 3.88 3.61 -7.91
CA GLY A 72 4.05 3.00 -6.59
C GLY A 72 2.86 2.14 -6.16
N ILE A 73 1.63 2.65 -6.32
CA ILE A 73 0.37 1.90 -6.06
C ILE A 73 0.31 0.65 -6.94
N THR A 74 0.65 0.79 -8.23
CA THR A 74 0.65 -0.32 -9.17
C THR A 74 1.65 -1.40 -8.75
N LEU A 75 2.89 -1.02 -8.43
CA LEU A 75 3.92 -1.96 -7.98
C LEU A 75 3.55 -2.62 -6.66
N ALA A 76 2.99 -1.86 -5.71
CA ALA A 76 2.51 -2.39 -4.44
C ALA A 76 1.34 -3.36 -4.63
N SER A 77 0.43 -3.09 -5.55
CA SER A 77 -0.70 -3.97 -5.90
C SER A 77 -0.24 -5.25 -6.58
N LEU A 78 0.73 -5.17 -7.50
CA LEU A 78 1.34 -6.35 -8.13
C LEU A 78 2.07 -7.22 -7.10
N ALA A 79 2.87 -6.60 -6.23
CA ALA A 79 3.54 -7.31 -5.15
C ALA A 79 2.54 -7.95 -4.18
N LEU A 80 1.42 -7.27 -3.91
CA LEU A 80 0.36 -7.79 -3.04
C LEU A 80 -0.34 -9.00 -3.67
N GLY A 81 -0.57 -8.97 -4.98
CA GLY A 81 -1.08 -10.13 -5.72
C GLY A 81 -0.12 -11.31 -5.67
N TRP A 82 1.18 -11.07 -5.88
CA TRP A 82 2.20 -12.13 -5.83
C TRP A 82 2.33 -12.72 -4.42
N VAL A 83 2.49 -11.89 -3.40
CA VAL A 83 2.60 -12.34 -1.99
C VAL A 83 1.27 -12.90 -1.48
N GLY A 84 0.14 -12.44 -2.03
CA GLY A 84 -1.19 -12.90 -1.71
C GLY A 84 -1.44 -14.33 -2.17
N HIS A 85 -0.88 -14.78 -3.29
CA HIS A 85 -1.07 -16.13 -3.81
C HIS A 85 -0.78 -17.25 -2.78
N PRO A 86 0.41 -17.34 -2.16
CA PRO A 86 0.68 -18.39 -1.16
C PRO A 86 -0.15 -18.25 0.12
N VAL A 87 -0.62 -17.03 0.44
CA VAL A 87 -1.52 -16.79 1.58
C VAL A 87 -2.91 -17.30 1.29
N PHE A 88 -3.44 -16.99 0.09
CA PHE A 88 -4.75 -17.43 -0.35
C PHE A 88 -4.81 -18.94 -0.55
N GLU A 89 -3.79 -19.58 -1.10
CA GLU A 89 -3.72 -21.05 -1.21
C GLU A 89 -3.85 -21.71 0.18
N LYS A 90 -3.01 -21.30 1.14
CA LYS A 90 -3.06 -21.84 2.51
C LYS A 90 -4.37 -21.55 3.24
N LEU A 91 -5.03 -20.44 2.93
CA LEU A 91 -6.32 -20.06 3.53
C LEU A 91 -7.50 -20.81 2.90
N LEU A 92 -7.44 -21.10 1.59
CA LEU A 92 -8.52 -21.74 0.82
C LEU A 92 -8.44 -23.27 0.81
N GLU A 93 -7.26 -23.87 1.03
CA GLU A 93 -7.09 -25.32 1.23
C GLU A 93 -8.15 -25.98 2.14
N PRO A 94 -8.45 -25.45 3.36
CA PRO A 94 -9.48 -26.03 4.22
C PRO A 94 -10.90 -25.88 3.66
N LEU A 95 -11.16 -24.85 2.85
CA LEU A 95 -12.47 -24.61 2.23
C LEU A 95 -12.72 -25.58 1.06
N PHE A 96 -11.72 -25.79 0.20
CA PHE A 96 -11.80 -26.72 -0.93
C PHE A 96 -11.86 -28.19 -0.48
N ASN A 97 -11.18 -28.55 0.60
CA ASN A 97 -11.30 -29.89 1.18
C ASN A 97 -12.70 -30.15 1.77
N TRP A 98 -13.44 -29.12 2.19
CA TRP A 98 -14.79 -29.25 2.72
C TRP A 98 -15.82 -29.57 1.63
N GLU A 99 -15.74 -28.94 0.45
CA GLU A 99 -16.68 -29.19 -0.66
C GLU A 99 -16.50 -30.57 -1.31
N LEU A 100 -15.27 -31.12 -1.36
CA LEU A 100 -15.02 -32.45 -1.93
C LEU A 100 -15.52 -33.61 -1.03
N ASN A 101 -15.74 -33.39 0.27
CA ASN A 101 -16.24 -34.41 1.19
C ASN A 101 -17.78 -34.50 1.23
N GLN A 102 -18.51 -33.47 0.78
CA GLN A 102 -19.98 -33.48 0.76
C GLN A 102 -20.59 -34.09 -0.51
N GLY A 103 -19.78 -34.39 -1.53
CA GLY A 103 -20.22 -35.07 -2.76
C GLY A 103 -20.04 -36.60 -2.76
N VAL A 104 -19.52 -37.19 -1.68
CA VAL A 104 -19.21 -38.63 -1.57
C VAL A 104 -19.91 -39.30 -0.36
N MET A 105 -21.00 -38.71 0.14
CA MET A 105 -21.99 -39.45 0.95
C MET A 105 -23.39 -39.28 0.38
#